data_AF-A0A8C1PRU0-F1
#
_entry.id   AF-A0A8C1PRU0-F1
#
_cell.length_a   1.000
_cell.length_b   1.000
_cell.length_c   1.000
_cell.angle_alpha   90.00
_cell.angle_beta   90.00
_cell.angle_gamma   90.00
#
_symmetry.space_group_name_H-M   'P 1'
#
loop_
_entity.id
_entity.type
_entity.pdbx_description
1 polymer ?
#
loop_
_entity_poly.entity_id
_entity_poly.type
_entity_poly.pdbx_seq_one_letter_code
_entity_poly.pdbx_strand_id
1 'polypeptide(L)'
;MMDLALKKRNNRSLLQIKIFVSFLEKLLKNNSRFILTLLWCCLLYHGVCGVAADVVSVKEGESVSLQTDVKTNQQVSIKWYFYNTRIAQITGDLSKICTDVQCNEGTERFRDRLKLDHQTGSLTIMNIRTTDSGLYLQVSNGKNSKSEKTFNVTVHGVLLTFQRFVKELQHEKPMVHLLHVEMVALVRELLSKFMRPKAIPLSHKEILKVDVRSRDLQLSNQRLSVGQFCYNAMNKARVERKVWVGHIYDSLREGYMRSAEFLLKNLPLDNIILTSLSALTPSLIQSDAVVGAFTTLGEALPNVVPPEEIGQLVEECRAYQMDADMLL
;
A
#
# COMPACT_ATOMS: atom_id res chain seq x y z
N MET A 1 19.99 -32.69 28.25
CA MET A 1 19.01 -32.62 27.14
C MET A 1 18.36 -31.24 26.98
N MET A 2 18.01 -30.52 28.05
CA MET A 2 17.39 -29.19 27.97
C MET A 2 18.33 -28.09 27.40
N ASP A 3 19.64 -28.18 27.65
CA ASP A 3 20.65 -27.25 27.11
C ASP A 3 20.90 -27.41 25.60
N LEU A 4 20.76 -28.63 25.05
CA LEU A 4 20.89 -28.87 23.61
C LEU A 4 19.70 -28.30 22.84
N ALA A 5 18.49 -28.37 23.41
CA ALA A 5 17.28 -27.76 22.85
C ALA A 5 17.32 -26.22 22.91
N LEU A 6 17.86 -25.63 23.99
CA LEU A 6 18.09 -24.18 24.10
C LEU A 6 19.19 -23.70 23.15
N LYS A 7 20.29 -24.45 22.99
CA LYS A 7 21.35 -24.15 22.03
C LYS A 7 20.87 -24.29 20.57
N LYS A 8 20.03 -25.28 20.25
CA LYS A 8 19.34 -25.40 18.94
C LYS A 8 18.34 -24.27 18.68
N ARG A 9 17.59 -23.81 19.69
CA ARG A 9 16.69 -22.64 19.59
C ARG A 9 17.46 -21.33 19.33
N ASN A 10 18.61 -21.16 19.98
CA ASN A 10 19.45 -19.97 19.80
C ASN A 10 20.19 -19.99 18.44
N ASN A 11 20.56 -21.17 17.94
CA ASN A 11 21.05 -21.32 16.56
C ASN A 11 19.94 -21.13 15.51
N ARG A 12 18.67 -21.45 15.82
CA ARG A 12 17.52 -21.17 14.93
C ARG A 12 17.30 -19.69 14.68
N SER A 13 17.35 -18.86 15.73
CA SER A 13 17.23 -17.40 15.56
C SER A 13 18.41 -16.84 14.78
N LEU A 14 19.64 -17.31 15.07
CA LEU A 14 20.84 -16.89 14.34
C LEU A 14 20.85 -17.34 12.87
N LEU A 15 20.42 -18.55 12.55
CA LEU A 15 20.32 -19.06 11.18
C LEU A 15 19.21 -18.33 10.41
N GLN A 16 18.04 -18.12 11.01
CA GLN A 16 16.97 -17.31 10.42
C GLN A 16 17.40 -15.86 10.18
N ILE A 17 18.15 -15.25 11.12
CA ILE A 17 18.68 -13.90 10.98
C ILE A 17 19.76 -13.85 9.89
N LYS A 18 20.68 -14.83 9.82
CA LYS A 18 21.72 -14.89 8.77
C LYS A 18 21.13 -15.13 7.39
N ILE A 19 20.16 -16.04 7.27
CA ILE A 19 19.40 -16.28 6.03
C ILE A 19 18.65 -15.00 5.66
N PHE A 20 17.97 -14.35 6.61
CA PHE A 20 17.25 -13.11 6.35
C PHE A 20 18.17 -11.98 5.92
N VAL A 21 19.29 -11.74 6.61
CA VAL A 21 20.23 -10.65 6.29
C VAL A 21 20.89 -10.90 4.94
N SER A 22 21.38 -12.11 4.67
CA SER A 22 21.97 -12.45 3.37
C SER A 22 20.94 -12.40 2.24
N PHE A 23 19.71 -12.84 2.51
CA PHE A 23 18.59 -12.75 1.58
C PHE A 23 18.15 -11.30 1.36
N LEU A 24 18.06 -10.46 2.40
CA LEU A 24 17.75 -9.03 2.29
C LEU A 24 18.85 -8.31 1.52
N GLU A 25 20.12 -8.62 1.77
CA GLU A 25 21.23 -8.03 1.03
C GLU A 25 21.14 -8.38 -0.46
N LYS A 26 20.87 -9.64 -0.81
CA LYS A 26 20.71 -10.11 -2.20
C LYS A 26 19.42 -9.56 -2.84
N LEU A 27 18.32 -9.51 -2.09
CA LEU A 27 17.04 -8.97 -2.51
C LEU A 27 17.13 -7.44 -2.68
N LEU A 28 17.77 -6.70 -1.78
CA LEU A 28 17.99 -5.26 -1.91
C LEU A 28 18.97 -4.93 -3.06
N LYS A 29 20.01 -5.76 -3.29
CA LYS A 29 20.93 -5.57 -4.42
C LYS A 29 20.27 -5.80 -5.79
N ASN A 30 19.41 -6.82 -5.92
CA ASN A 30 18.72 -7.13 -7.19
C ASN A 30 17.35 -6.43 -7.36
N ASN A 31 16.67 -6.11 -6.26
CA ASN A 31 15.29 -5.63 -6.22
C ASN A 31 15.16 -4.21 -5.61
N SER A 32 16.24 -3.43 -5.52
CA SER A 32 16.16 -1.98 -5.26
C SER A 32 15.15 -1.29 -6.19
N ARG A 33 15.14 -1.71 -7.48
CA ARG A 33 14.12 -1.30 -8.45
C ARG A 33 12.71 -1.71 -8.05
N PHE A 34 12.50 -2.91 -7.50
CA PHE A 34 11.20 -3.45 -7.11
C PHE A 34 10.53 -2.65 -5.98
N ILE A 35 11.24 -2.33 -4.90
CA ILE A 35 10.72 -1.53 -3.78
C ILE A 35 10.43 -0.09 -4.24
N LEU A 36 11.34 0.48 -5.04
CA LEU A 36 11.13 1.79 -5.69
C LEU A 36 9.95 1.76 -6.67
N THR A 37 9.72 0.67 -7.41
CA THR A 37 8.59 0.51 -8.33
C THR A 37 7.28 0.18 -7.62
N LEU A 38 7.28 -0.49 -6.47
CA LEU A 38 6.09 -0.69 -5.65
C LEU A 38 5.62 0.66 -5.09
N LEU A 39 6.57 1.48 -4.65
CA LEU A 39 6.36 2.90 -4.30
C LEU A 39 5.88 3.71 -5.52
N TRP A 40 6.41 3.46 -6.72
CA TRP A 40 5.96 4.08 -7.98
C TRP A 40 4.56 3.61 -8.43
N CYS A 41 4.16 2.38 -8.11
CA CYS A 41 2.82 1.85 -8.38
C CYS A 41 1.75 2.51 -7.51
N CYS A 42 2.09 2.90 -6.29
CA CYS A 42 1.24 3.75 -5.46
C CYS A 42 1.04 5.16 -6.07
N LEU A 43 1.93 5.60 -6.97
CA LEU A 43 1.87 6.91 -7.62
C LEU A 43 1.02 6.93 -8.90
N LEU A 44 0.67 5.78 -9.50
CA LEU A 44 0.03 5.72 -10.83
C LEU A 44 -1.49 5.44 -10.82
N TYR A 45 -2.14 5.34 -9.65
CA TYR A 45 -3.58 5.12 -9.58
C TYR A 45 -4.35 6.45 -9.49
N HIS A 46 -4.95 6.83 -10.63
CA HIS A 46 -5.89 7.93 -10.92
C HIS A 46 -5.33 9.29 -11.39
N GLY A 47 -5.47 9.51 -12.70
CA GLY A 47 -6.50 10.40 -13.24
C GLY A 47 -6.39 11.88 -12.88
N VAL A 48 -5.40 12.57 -13.44
CA VAL A 48 -5.37 14.04 -13.48
C VAL A 48 -6.48 14.51 -14.43
N CYS A 49 -7.58 15.03 -13.89
CA CYS A 49 -8.48 15.90 -14.64
C CYS A 49 -7.96 17.32 -14.52
N GLY A 50 -7.54 17.90 -15.65
CA GLY A 50 -6.90 19.20 -15.72
C GLY A 50 -7.82 20.35 -15.32
N VAL A 51 -7.31 21.19 -14.41
CA VAL A 51 -7.54 22.63 -14.30
C VAL A 51 -6.21 23.21 -13.78
N ALA A 52 -5.86 24.44 -14.13
CA ALA A 52 -4.67 25.13 -13.64
C ALA A 52 -4.71 25.27 -12.10
N ALA A 53 -4.19 24.27 -11.40
CA ALA A 53 -4.13 24.15 -9.95
C ALA A 53 -2.77 23.57 -9.58
N ASP A 54 -2.18 24.05 -8.48
CA ASP A 54 -0.94 23.48 -7.96
C ASP A 54 -1.23 22.07 -7.46
N VAL A 55 -0.64 21.07 -8.13
CA VAL A 55 -0.82 19.66 -7.79
C VAL A 55 0.14 19.30 -6.66
N VAL A 56 -0.41 18.91 -5.51
CA VAL A 56 0.36 18.51 -4.33
C VAL A 56 0.09 17.04 -4.04
N SER A 57 1.14 16.22 -4.08
CA SER A 57 1.08 14.79 -3.78
C SER A 57 1.72 14.52 -2.41
N VAL A 58 1.03 13.78 -1.55
CA VAL A 58 1.48 13.44 -0.19
C VAL A 58 1.04 12.04 0.20
N LYS A 59 1.76 11.38 1.11
CA LYS A 59 1.37 10.05 1.62
C LYS A 59 0.39 10.17 2.77
N GLU A 60 -0.52 9.21 2.88
CA GLU A 60 -1.42 9.11 4.01
C GLU A 60 -0.65 9.01 5.34
N GLY A 61 -1.11 9.75 6.35
CA GLY A 61 -0.48 9.84 7.67
C GLY A 61 0.57 10.95 7.80
N GLU A 62 1.10 11.48 6.70
CA GLU A 62 2.01 12.62 6.72
C GLU A 62 1.26 13.95 6.94
N SER A 63 2.01 15.05 7.00
CA SER A 63 1.45 16.40 7.03
C SER A 63 1.74 17.10 5.70
N VAL A 64 0.78 17.84 5.17
CA VAL A 64 0.98 18.69 3.99
C VAL A 64 0.80 20.15 4.37
N SER A 65 1.66 21.02 3.85
CA SER A 65 1.58 22.46 4.06
C SER A 65 1.32 23.15 2.73
N LEU A 66 0.14 23.77 2.61
CA LEU A 66 -0.29 24.52 1.44
C LEU A 66 0.14 25.97 1.60
N GLN A 67 1.23 26.31 0.91
CA GLN A 67 1.91 27.59 1.09
C GLN A 67 1.22 28.70 0.31
N THR A 68 0.93 29.79 1.00
CA THR A 68 0.45 31.03 0.39
C THR A 68 1.62 31.91 0.01
N ASP A 69 1.52 32.64 -1.10
CA ASP A 69 2.54 33.64 -1.49
C ASP A 69 2.31 35.01 -0.80
N VAL A 70 1.58 35.02 0.32
CA VAL A 70 1.17 36.21 1.06
C VAL A 70 2.05 36.38 2.29
N LYS A 71 2.57 37.59 2.51
CA LYS A 71 3.18 38.00 3.79
C LYS A 71 2.11 38.76 4.59
N THR A 72 1.63 38.25 5.72
CA THR A 72 0.50 38.85 6.45
C THR A 72 0.90 40.06 7.30
N ASN A 73 1.47 41.10 6.67
CA ASN A 73 1.85 42.34 7.37
C ASN A 73 0.80 43.46 7.28
N GLN A 74 -0.33 43.27 6.60
CA GLN A 74 -1.35 44.32 6.45
C GLN A 74 -2.73 43.70 6.22
N GLN A 75 -3.72 43.95 7.10
CA GLN A 75 -5.19 43.89 6.89
C GLN A 75 -5.73 42.95 5.77
N VAL A 76 -5.19 41.74 5.65
CA VAL A 76 -5.58 40.76 4.63
C VAL A 76 -6.28 39.63 5.34
N SER A 77 -7.56 39.45 5.03
CA SER A 77 -8.29 38.27 5.47
C SER A 77 -7.92 37.08 4.58
N ILE A 78 -7.67 35.93 5.19
CA ILE A 78 -7.34 34.69 4.49
C ILE A 78 -8.39 33.66 4.84
N LYS A 79 -8.98 33.02 3.83
CA LYS A 79 -9.96 31.96 3.98
C LYS A 79 -9.52 30.76 3.18
N TRP A 80 -9.66 29.58 3.79
CA TRP A 80 -9.42 28.30 3.16
C TRP A 80 -10.72 27.55 3.00
N TYR A 81 -10.95 27.03 1.80
CA TYR A 81 -12.07 26.20 1.45
C TYR A 81 -11.59 24.82 1.01
N PHE A 82 -12.28 23.79 1.47
CA PHE A 82 -12.24 22.46 0.87
C PHE A 82 -13.48 22.31 -0.01
N TYR A 83 -13.28 22.21 -1.32
CA TYR A 83 -14.32 22.50 -2.31
C TYR A 83 -15.00 23.85 -1.99
N ASN A 84 -16.28 23.82 -1.62
CA ASN A 84 -17.07 25.02 -1.30
C ASN A 84 -17.25 25.24 0.21
N THR A 85 -16.64 24.39 1.05
CA THR A 85 -16.82 24.44 2.51
C THR A 85 -15.65 25.16 3.14
N ARG A 86 -15.90 26.26 3.88
CA ARG A 86 -14.85 26.98 4.61
C ARG A 86 -14.35 26.11 5.77
N ILE A 87 -13.05 25.80 5.75
CA ILE A 87 -12.39 24.94 6.75
C ILE A 87 -11.44 25.70 7.67
N ALA A 88 -10.99 26.89 7.27
CA ALA A 88 -10.12 27.72 8.09
C ALA A 88 -10.22 29.20 7.71
N GLN A 89 -9.98 30.10 8.67
CA GLN A 89 -10.01 31.54 8.42
C GLN A 89 -9.09 32.31 9.37
N ILE A 90 -8.49 33.37 8.84
CA ILE A 90 -7.85 34.47 9.57
C ILE A 90 -8.52 35.78 9.12
N THR A 91 -9.06 36.57 10.04
CA THR A 91 -9.55 37.93 9.72
C THR A 91 -8.39 38.92 9.61
N GLY A 92 -8.55 39.97 8.80
CA GLY A 92 -7.46 40.93 8.53
C GLY A 92 -7.05 41.75 9.76
N ASP A 93 -7.91 41.87 10.76
CA ASP A 93 -7.65 42.48 12.07
C ASP A 93 -7.14 41.46 13.11
N LEU A 94 -6.95 40.20 12.71
CA LEU A 94 -6.54 39.07 13.55
C LEU A 94 -7.48 38.78 14.74
N SER A 95 -8.67 39.39 14.78
CA SER A 95 -9.64 39.21 15.87
C SER A 95 -10.28 37.82 15.88
N LYS A 96 -10.28 37.14 14.73
CA LYS A 96 -10.83 35.79 14.59
C LYS A 96 -9.89 34.91 13.76
N ILE A 97 -9.39 33.88 14.43
CA ILE A 97 -8.74 32.75 13.80
C ILE A 97 -9.53 31.50 14.16
N CYS A 98 -9.89 30.71 13.17
CA CYS A 98 -10.57 29.43 13.39
C CYS A 98 -10.11 28.39 12.40
N THR A 99 -10.29 27.14 12.80
CA THR A 99 -10.12 25.94 11.98
C THR A 99 -11.31 25.02 12.20
N ASP A 100 -11.54 24.12 11.24
CA ASP A 100 -12.48 23.00 11.37
C ASP A 100 -13.85 23.41 11.95
N VAL A 101 -14.33 22.72 12.97
CA VAL A 101 -15.65 22.91 13.58
C VAL A 101 -15.79 24.28 14.24
N GLN A 102 -14.68 24.93 14.60
CA GLN A 102 -14.69 26.30 15.10
C GLN A 102 -15.05 27.32 13.99
N CYS A 103 -14.80 26.95 12.74
CA CYS A 103 -15.07 27.78 11.57
C CYS A 103 -16.41 27.49 10.91
N ASN A 104 -16.81 26.22 10.86
CA ASN A 104 -18.04 25.77 10.22
C ASN A 104 -18.46 24.38 10.73
N GLU A 105 -19.73 24.24 11.10
CA GLU A 105 -20.33 22.94 11.41
C GLU A 105 -20.28 22.03 10.16
N GLY A 106 -20.08 20.73 10.34
CA GLY A 106 -19.93 19.78 9.21
C GLY A 106 -18.49 19.58 8.73
N THR A 107 -17.49 20.15 9.42
CA THR A 107 -16.06 19.94 9.11
C THR A 107 -15.35 19.06 10.14
N GLU A 108 -16.09 18.24 10.90
CA GLU A 108 -15.60 17.33 11.95
C GLU A 108 -14.51 16.40 11.45
N ARG A 109 -14.53 16.08 10.15
CA ARG A 109 -13.49 15.30 9.48
C ARG A 109 -12.08 15.88 9.70
N PHE A 110 -11.94 17.20 9.83
CA PHE A 110 -10.66 17.91 9.99
C PHE A 110 -10.34 18.29 11.44
N ARG A 111 -11.20 17.89 12.38
CA ARG A 111 -11.06 18.23 13.80
C ARG A 111 -9.66 17.93 14.32
N ASP A 112 -9.04 18.93 14.93
CA ASP A 112 -7.69 18.89 15.53
C ASP A 112 -6.54 18.60 14.53
N ARG A 113 -6.81 18.64 13.23
CA ARG A 113 -5.82 18.33 12.18
C ARG A 113 -5.40 19.52 11.34
N LEU A 114 -6.06 20.66 11.46
CA LEU A 114 -5.70 21.87 10.74
C LEU A 114 -4.87 22.81 11.60
N LYS A 115 -3.80 23.37 11.03
CA LYS A 115 -3.02 24.45 11.61
C LYS A 115 -2.87 25.57 10.61
N LEU A 116 -3.20 26.79 11.03
CA LEU A 116 -2.96 28.00 10.26
C LEU A 116 -1.72 28.71 10.78
N ASP A 117 -0.79 29.03 9.89
CA ASP A 117 0.31 29.94 10.20
C ASP A 117 -0.22 31.37 10.19
N HIS A 118 -0.10 32.09 11.30
CA HIS A 118 -0.59 33.45 11.45
C HIS A 118 0.27 34.50 10.73
N GLN A 119 1.50 34.17 10.29
CA GLN A 119 2.43 35.08 9.61
C GLN A 119 2.37 34.98 8.07
N THR A 120 1.93 33.84 7.56
CA THR A 120 1.86 33.59 6.11
C THR A 120 0.42 33.36 5.67
N GLY A 121 -0.41 32.76 6.52
CA GLY A 121 -1.74 32.27 6.16
C GLY A 121 -1.73 30.88 5.54
N SER A 122 -0.56 30.22 5.52
CA SER A 122 -0.40 28.85 5.03
C SER A 122 -1.18 27.85 5.88
N LEU A 123 -1.85 26.91 5.22
CA LEU A 123 -2.63 25.87 5.87
C LEU A 123 -1.82 24.58 5.93
N THR A 124 -1.62 24.07 7.13
CA THR A 124 -1.06 22.74 7.36
C THR A 124 -2.15 21.77 7.75
N ILE A 125 -2.22 20.63 7.05
CA ILE A 125 -3.12 19.53 7.34
C ILE A 125 -2.28 18.39 7.88
N MET A 126 -2.47 18.05 9.15
CA MET A 126 -1.76 16.99 9.86
C MET A 126 -2.48 15.65 9.72
N ASN A 127 -1.71 14.56 9.75
CA ASN A 127 -2.22 13.19 9.66
C ASN A 127 -3.24 13.07 8.52
N ILE A 128 -2.81 13.49 7.32
CA ILE A 128 -3.67 13.63 6.17
C ILE A 128 -4.15 12.25 5.70
N ARG A 129 -5.44 12.14 5.38
CA ARG A 129 -6.06 10.87 4.99
C ARG A 129 -6.35 10.83 3.51
N THR A 130 -6.47 9.64 2.94
CA THR A 130 -6.95 9.45 1.55
C THR A 130 -8.25 10.22 1.27
N THR A 131 -9.15 10.26 2.24
CA THR A 131 -10.42 11.01 2.17
C THR A 131 -10.22 12.51 2.03
N ASP A 132 -9.10 13.07 2.50
CA ASP A 132 -8.75 14.49 2.45
C ASP A 132 -8.23 14.94 1.07
N SER A 133 -8.12 14.01 0.11
CA SER A 133 -7.85 14.36 -1.28
C SER A 133 -8.97 15.24 -1.86
N GLY A 134 -8.58 16.23 -2.63
CA GLY A 134 -9.52 17.14 -3.29
C GLY A 134 -8.96 18.54 -3.49
N LEU A 135 -9.87 19.43 -3.84
CA LEU A 135 -9.55 20.80 -4.24
C LEU A 135 -9.62 21.74 -3.03
N TYR A 136 -8.51 22.41 -2.77
CA TYR A 136 -8.37 23.41 -1.71
C TYR A 136 -8.22 24.79 -2.35
N LEU A 137 -9.12 25.70 -1.99
CA LEU A 137 -9.09 27.08 -2.47
C LEU A 137 -8.69 28.01 -1.34
N GLN A 138 -7.61 28.74 -1.54
CA GLN A 138 -7.23 29.86 -0.71
C GLN A 138 -7.77 31.15 -1.35
N VAL A 139 -8.42 31.97 -0.53
CA VAL A 139 -8.89 33.30 -0.91
C VAL A 139 -8.30 34.30 0.06
N SER A 140 -7.46 35.19 -0.44
CA SER A 140 -6.96 36.35 0.30
C SER A 140 -7.63 37.62 -0.18
N ASN A 141 -8.16 38.39 0.76
CA ASN A 141 -8.82 39.66 0.50
C ASN A 141 -8.19 40.74 1.37
N GLY A 142 -7.42 41.61 0.74
CA GLY A 142 -6.91 42.85 1.30
C GLY A 142 -7.76 44.05 0.89
N LYS A 143 -7.34 45.26 1.28
CA LYS A 143 -8.07 46.51 0.99
C LYS A 143 -8.29 46.77 -0.51
N ASN A 144 -7.26 46.54 -1.34
CA ASN A 144 -7.27 46.84 -2.78
C ASN A 144 -6.86 45.63 -3.65
N SER A 145 -6.71 44.45 -3.05
CA SER A 145 -6.25 43.26 -3.75
C SER A 145 -7.01 42.03 -3.28
N LYS A 146 -7.50 41.27 -4.25
CA LYS A 146 -8.05 39.94 -4.04
C LYS A 146 -7.21 38.97 -4.84
N SER A 147 -6.76 37.90 -4.20
CA SER A 147 -6.06 36.81 -4.88
C SER A 147 -6.63 35.48 -4.44
N GLU A 148 -6.61 34.54 -5.37
CA GLU A 148 -7.13 33.19 -5.18
C GLU A 148 -6.07 32.21 -5.66
N LYS A 149 -5.81 31.18 -4.86
CA LYS A 149 -4.87 30.11 -5.20
C LYS A 149 -5.53 28.77 -4.99
N THR A 150 -5.46 27.92 -6.00
CA THR A 150 -6.09 26.60 -5.97
C THR A 150 -5.01 25.52 -5.89
N PHE A 151 -5.18 24.61 -4.93
CA PHE A 151 -4.37 23.42 -4.76
C PHE A 151 -5.21 22.19 -5.02
N ASN A 152 -4.70 21.27 -5.84
CA ASN A 152 -5.27 19.94 -5.96
C ASN A 152 -4.42 18.98 -5.14
N VAL A 153 -4.90 18.63 -3.95
CA VAL A 153 -4.18 17.74 -3.04
C VAL A 153 -4.60 16.30 -3.34
N THR A 154 -3.63 15.47 -3.68
CA THR A 154 -3.80 14.03 -3.87
C THR A 154 -3.07 13.30 -2.76
N VAL A 155 -3.81 12.55 -1.95
CA VAL A 155 -3.26 11.77 -0.84
C VAL A 155 -3.18 10.32 -1.26
N HIS A 156 -1.97 9.79 -1.31
CA HIS A 156 -1.72 8.41 -1.64
C HIS A 156 -1.80 7.56 -0.37
N GLY A 157 -2.90 6.82 -0.24
CA GLY A 157 -2.96 5.70 0.69
C GLY A 157 -2.23 4.51 0.09
N VAL A 158 -1.48 3.79 0.92
CA VAL A 158 -1.18 2.39 0.60
C VAL A 158 -2.56 1.70 0.52
N LEU A 159 -2.93 1.12 -0.64
CA LEU A 159 -4.18 0.36 -0.77
C LEU A 159 -4.29 -0.56 0.45
N LEU A 160 -5.46 -0.68 1.08
CA LEU A 160 -5.66 -1.59 2.23
C LEU A 160 -5.08 -2.99 1.97
N THR A 161 -5.19 -3.43 0.72
CA THR A 161 -4.60 -4.65 0.13
C THR A 161 -3.08 -4.76 0.32
N PHE A 162 -2.34 -3.66 0.18
CA PHE A 162 -0.89 -3.59 0.41
C PHE A 162 -0.53 -3.25 1.85
N GLN A 163 -1.44 -2.69 2.66
CA GLN A 163 -1.15 -2.37 4.07
C GLN A 163 -0.79 -3.64 4.86
N ARG A 164 -1.46 -4.77 4.58
CA ARG A 164 -1.09 -6.06 5.16
C ARG A 164 0.35 -6.42 4.80
N PHE A 165 0.65 -6.46 3.51
CA PHE A 165 2.00 -6.74 2.99
C PHE A 165 3.08 -5.85 3.62
N VAL A 166 2.83 -4.54 3.73
CA VAL A 166 3.77 -3.57 4.32
C VAL A 166 3.91 -3.75 5.83
N LYS A 167 2.81 -4.04 6.55
CA LYS A 167 2.83 -4.29 8.00
C LYS A 167 3.62 -5.55 8.34
N GLU A 168 3.49 -6.61 7.54
CA GLU A 168 4.28 -7.83 7.72
C GLU A 168 5.79 -7.60 7.51
N LEU A 169 6.16 -6.66 6.63
CA LEU A 169 7.55 -6.23 6.43
C LEU A 169 8.11 -5.32 7.53
N GLN A 170 7.26 -4.79 8.42
CA GLN A 170 7.63 -3.85 9.48
C GLN A 170 7.83 -4.51 10.86
N HIS A 171 7.71 -5.84 10.96
CA HIS A 171 7.88 -6.55 12.24
C HIS A 171 9.35 -6.53 12.71
N GLU A 172 9.58 -6.46 14.02
CA GLU A 172 10.94 -6.51 14.63
C GLU A 172 11.72 -7.80 14.29
N LYS A 173 11.04 -8.83 13.77
CA LYS A 173 11.62 -10.10 13.38
C LYS A 173 11.36 -10.35 11.89
N PRO A 174 12.36 -10.89 11.17
CA PRO A 174 12.24 -11.15 9.76
C PRO A 174 11.22 -12.22 9.37
N MET A 175 10.11 -11.82 8.75
CA MET A 175 9.05 -12.73 8.30
C MET A 175 9.16 -13.10 6.80
N VAL A 176 10.40 -13.28 6.32
CA VAL A 176 10.66 -13.57 4.89
C VAL A 176 10.03 -14.87 4.40
N HIS A 177 9.72 -15.81 5.29
CA HIS A 177 8.99 -17.03 4.97
C HIS A 177 7.54 -16.77 4.51
N LEU A 178 6.92 -15.66 4.94
CA LEU A 178 5.59 -15.24 4.51
C LEU A 178 5.61 -14.41 3.23
N LEU A 179 6.79 -13.93 2.80
CA LEU A 179 6.91 -12.95 1.72
C LEU A 179 6.30 -13.45 0.41
N HIS A 180 6.60 -14.69 0.02
CA HIS A 180 6.03 -15.29 -1.19
C HIS A 180 4.51 -15.44 -1.10
N VAL A 181 4.00 -15.93 0.04
CA VAL A 181 2.56 -16.10 0.29
C VAL A 181 1.83 -14.76 0.20
N GLU A 182 2.38 -13.71 0.80
CA GLU A 182 1.80 -12.38 0.78
C GLU A 182 1.85 -11.73 -0.61
N MET A 183 2.91 -11.95 -1.41
CA MET A 183 2.94 -11.52 -2.81
C MET A 183 1.86 -12.20 -3.65
N VAL A 184 1.64 -13.50 -3.47
CA VAL A 184 0.58 -14.25 -4.16
C VAL A 184 -0.80 -13.77 -3.70
N ALA A 185 -0.98 -13.54 -2.40
CA ALA A 185 -2.22 -13.03 -1.83
C ALA A 185 -2.56 -11.65 -2.38
N LEU A 186 -1.58 -10.75 -2.48
CA LEU A 186 -1.73 -9.43 -3.07
C LEU A 186 -2.27 -9.49 -4.51
N VAL A 187 -1.64 -10.32 -5.35
CA VAL A 187 -2.08 -10.50 -6.74
C VAL A 187 -3.49 -11.05 -6.81
N ARG A 188 -3.80 -12.08 -6.00
CA ARG A 188 -5.16 -12.64 -5.93
C ARG A 188 -6.19 -11.61 -5.50
N GLU A 189 -5.87 -10.81 -4.49
CA GLU A 189 -6.79 -9.79 -4.00
C GLU A 189 -7.06 -8.76 -5.09
N LEU A 190 -6.04 -8.31 -5.82
CA LEU A 190 -6.23 -7.42 -6.96
C LEU A 190 -7.09 -8.06 -8.07
N LEU A 191 -6.76 -9.30 -8.47
CA LEU A 191 -7.54 -10.03 -9.47
C LEU A 191 -9.01 -10.18 -9.03
N SER A 192 -9.27 -10.41 -7.75
CA SER A 192 -10.64 -10.55 -7.22
C SER A 192 -11.51 -9.31 -7.40
N LYS A 193 -10.92 -8.13 -7.63
CA LYS A 193 -11.67 -6.88 -7.84
C LYS A 193 -12.35 -6.82 -9.22
N PHE A 194 -11.86 -7.59 -10.20
CA PHE A 194 -12.33 -7.50 -11.59
C PHE A 194 -12.43 -8.83 -12.36
N MET A 195 -11.80 -9.90 -11.88
CA MET A 195 -11.87 -11.24 -12.47
C MET A 195 -12.90 -12.11 -11.75
N ARG A 196 -13.48 -13.07 -12.47
CA ARG A 196 -14.39 -14.06 -11.88
C ARG A 196 -13.60 -14.97 -10.93
N PRO A 197 -14.18 -15.38 -9.78
CA PRO A 197 -13.47 -16.26 -8.84
C PRO A 197 -12.95 -17.56 -9.47
N LYS A 198 -13.73 -18.17 -10.38
CA LYS A 198 -13.33 -19.39 -11.11
C LYS A 198 -12.13 -19.19 -12.04
N ALA A 199 -11.83 -17.96 -12.43
CA ALA A 199 -10.71 -17.61 -13.31
C ALA A 199 -9.44 -17.24 -12.53
N ILE A 200 -9.47 -17.26 -11.19
CA ILE A 200 -8.32 -16.91 -10.32
C ILE A 200 -7.74 -18.22 -9.75
N PRO A 201 -6.58 -18.69 -10.23
CA PRO A 201 -6.02 -19.97 -9.80
C PRO A 201 -5.51 -19.99 -8.36
N LEU A 202 -5.52 -21.18 -7.76
CA LEU A 202 -4.93 -21.46 -6.44
C LEU A 202 -3.42 -21.73 -6.49
N SER A 203 -2.85 -22.01 -7.67
CA SER A 203 -1.40 -22.15 -7.85
C SER A 203 -0.76 -20.82 -8.25
N HIS A 204 0.36 -20.46 -7.61
CA HIS A 204 1.14 -19.29 -8.02
C HIS A 204 1.70 -19.43 -9.46
N LYS A 205 2.02 -20.66 -9.89
CA LYS A 205 2.49 -20.94 -11.27
C LYS A 205 1.39 -20.73 -12.32
N GLU A 206 0.14 -21.00 -11.96
CA GLU A 206 -1.00 -20.80 -12.84
C GLU A 206 -1.44 -19.33 -12.85
N ILE A 207 -1.34 -18.63 -11.72
CA ILE A 207 -1.61 -17.18 -11.64
C ILE A 207 -0.80 -16.39 -12.67
N LEU A 208 0.49 -16.74 -12.84
CA LEU A 208 1.37 -16.12 -13.83
C LEU A 208 0.90 -16.28 -15.28
N LYS A 209 0.00 -17.24 -15.56
CA LYS A 209 -0.52 -17.54 -16.89
C LYS A 209 -1.92 -16.98 -17.14
N VAL A 210 -2.51 -16.29 -16.16
CA VAL A 210 -3.86 -15.74 -16.29
C VAL A 210 -3.88 -14.61 -17.32
N ASP A 211 -4.70 -14.75 -18.36
CA ASP A 211 -5.01 -13.65 -19.27
C ASP A 211 -6.02 -12.70 -18.60
N VAL A 212 -5.50 -11.61 -18.04
CA VAL A 212 -6.30 -10.60 -17.35
C VAL A 212 -7.14 -9.74 -18.31
N ARG A 213 -6.86 -9.75 -19.62
CA ARG A 213 -7.61 -8.96 -20.62
C ARG A 213 -8.81 -9.71 -21.19
N SER A 214 -8.86 -11.03 -21.04
CA SER A 214 -9.98 -11.84 -21.52
C SER A 214 -11.30 -11.43 -20.86
N ARG A 215 -12.23 -10.93 -21.69
CA ARG A 215 -13.56 -10.45 -21.24
C ARG A 215 -14.42 -11.54 -20.62
N ASP A 216 -14.27 -12.78 -21.08
CA ASP A 216 -15.06 -13.91 -20.59
C ASP A 216 -14.67 -14.31 -19.17
N LEU A 217 -13.42 -14.05 -18.79
CA LEU A 217 -12.88 -14.29 -17.45
C LEU A 217 -13.19 -13.14 -16.48
N GLN A 218 -13.60 -11.98 -16.98
CA GLN A 218 -13.86 -10.79 -16.19
C GLN A 218 -15.29 -10.72 -15.63
N LEU A 219 -15.45 -9.92 -14.58
CA LEU A 219 -16.72 -9.49 -14.02
C LEU A 219 -17.37 -8.43 -14.92
N SER A 220 -18.71 -8.46 -14.96
CA SER A 220 -19.53 -7.37 -15.52
C SER A 220 -19.30 -6.06 -14.75
N ASN A 221 -19.52 -4.90 -15.39
CA ASN A 221 -19.37 -3.58 -14.76
C ASN A 221 -20.03 -3.50 -13.37
N GLN A 222 -21.26 -4.01 -13.24
CA GLN A 222 -22.03 -3.97 -12.00
C GLN A 222 -21.43 -4.75 -10.82
N ARG A 223 -20.49 -5.65 -11.10
CA ARG A 223 -19.83 -6.51 -10.11
C ARG A 223 -18.38 -6.12 -9.85
N LEU A 224 -17.85 -5.12 -10.56
CA LEU A 224 -16.52 -4.60 -10.28
C LEU A 224 -16.51 -3.96 -8.88
N SER A 225 -15.42 -4.18 -8.15
CA SER A 225 -15.21 -3.50 -6.88
C SER A 225 -14.92 -2.02 -7.15
N VAL A 226 -15.78 -1.12 -6.69
CA VAL A 226 -15.55 0.35 -6.76
C VAL A 226 -14.99 0.93 -5.47
N GLY A 227 -14.77 0.09 -4.45
CA GLY A 227 -14.35 0.50 -3.11
C GLY A 227 -15.50 1.07 -2.26
N GLN A 228 -15.35 1.01 -0.93
CA GLN A 228 -16.37 1.40 0.05
C GLN A 228 -16.83 2.86 -0.13
N PHE A 229 -15.88 3.76 -0.35
CA PHE A 229 -16.14 5.20 -0.44
C PHE A 229 -17.01 5.58 -1.64
N CYS A 230 -16.77 4.95 -2.79
CA CYS A 230 -17.49 5.26 -4.03
C CYS A 230 -18.75 4.41 -4.21
N TYR A 231 -18.96 3.36 -3.40
CA TYR A 231 -20.03 2.39 -3.58
C TYR A 231 -21.42 3.05 -3.65
N ASN A 232 -21.76 3.88 -2.67
CA ASN A 232 -23.07 4.52 -2.60
C ASN A 232 -23.29 5.52 -3.75
N ALA A 233 -22.27 6.32 -4.05
CA ALA A 233 -22.33 7.31 -5.14
C ALA A 233 -22.48 6.63 -6.51
N MET A 234 -21.70 5.58 -6.76
CA MET A 234 -21.75 4.80 -8.01
C MET A 234 -23.06 4.05 -8.16
N ASN A 235 -23.59 3.46 -7.08
CA ASN A 235 -24.90 2.80 -7.11
C ASN A 235 -26.02 3.79 -7.40
N LYS A 236 -26.02 4.96 -6.75
CA LYS A 236 -27.01 6.01 -7.00
C LYS A 236 -26.95 6.48 -8.45
N ALA A 237 -25.77 6.86 -8.94
CA ALA A 237 -25.59 7.32 -10.32
C ALA A 237 -26.00 6.26 -11.36
N ARG A 238 -25.79 4.97 -11.05
CA ARG A 238 -26.25 3.85 -11.88
C ARG A 238 -27.78 3.76 -11.93
N VAL A 239 -28.46 3.85 -10.79
CA VAL A 239 -29.93 3.83 -10.72
C VAL A 239 -30.52 5.02 -11.48
N GLU A 240 -29.89 6.19 -11.38
CA GLU A 240 -30.24 7.40 -12.11
C GLU A 240 -29.83 7.39 -13.60
N ARG A 241 -29.26 6.28 -14.10
CA ARG A 241 -28.83 6.09 -15.50
C ARG A 241 -27.93 7.20 -16.04
N LYS A 242 -27.01 7.71 -15.21
CA LYS A 242 -26.05 8.74 -15.63
C LYS A 242 -25.09 8.18 -16.69
N VAL A 243 -24.98 8.88 -17.83
CA VAL A 243 -24.17 8.44 -19.00
C VAL A 243 -22.70 8.21 -18.64
N TRP A 244 -22.12 9.07 -17.79
CA TRP A 244 -20.70 8.99 -17.41
C TRP A 244 -20.32 7.74 -16.60
N VAL A 245 -21.28 7.02 -16.03
CA VAL A 245 -21.02 5.85 -15.18
C VAL A 245 -20.34 4.73 -15.97
N GLY A 246 -20.68 4.56 -17.26
CA GLY A 246 -20.03 3.58 -18.14
C GLY A 246 -18.53 3.84 -18.26
N HIS A 247 -18.16 5.09 -18.58
CA HIS A 247 -16.77 5.51 -18.75
C HIS A 247 -15.93 5.30 -17.48
N ILE A 248 -16.54 5.46 -16.29
CA ILE A 248 -15.86 5.19 -15.02
C ILE A 248 -15.58 3.70 -14.86
N TYR A 249 -16.54 2.81 -15.18
CA TYR A 249 -16.28 1.37 -15.11
C TYR A 249 -15.24 0.90 -16.12
N ASP A 250 -15.20 1.49 -17.31
CA ASP A 250 -14.19 1.18 -18.32
C ASP A 250 -12.79 1.63 -17.86
N SER A 251 -12.69 2.86 -17.32
CA SER A 251 -11.46 3.38 -16.74
C SER A 251 -10.98 2.56 -15.53
N LEU A 252 -11.90 2.19 -14.65
CA LEU A 252 -11.61 1.40 -13.46
C LEU A 252 -11.06 0.02 -13.84
N ARG A 253 -11.71 -0.62 -14.81
CA ARG A 253 -11.27 -1.91 -15.32
C ARG A 253 -9.88 -1.82 -15.96
N GLU A 254 -9.65 -0.81 -16.79
CA GLU A 254 -8.33 -0.57 -17.39
C GLU A 254 -7.26 -0.39 -16.32
N GLY A 255 -7.57 0.37 -15.27
CA GLY A 255 -6.69 0.52 -14.10
C GLY A 255 -6.37 -0.82 -13.46
N TYR A 256 -7.38 -1.66 -13.19
CA TYR A 256 -7.17 -2.99 -12.61
C TYR A 256 -6.33 -3.91 -13.51
N MET A 257 -6.60 -3.94 -14.81
CA MET A 257 -5.84 -4.76 -15.76
C MET A 257 -4.38 -4.34 -15.78
N ARG A 258 -4.09 -3.05 -15.92
CA ARG A 258 -2.71 -2.53 -15.91
C ARG A 258 -1.98 -2.84 -14.61
N SER A 259 -2.63 -2.67 -13.47
CA SER A 259 -2.05 -3.03 -12.18
C SER A 259 -1.76 -4.52 -12.07
N ALA A 260 -2.67 -5.38 -12.56
CA ALA A 260 -2.47 -6.83 -12.52
C ALA A 260 -1.32 -7.27 -13.43
N GLU A 261 -1.28 -6.79 -14.69
CA GLU A 261 -0.18 -7.04 -15.62
C GLU A 261 1.16 -6.59 -15.03
N PHE A 262 1.17 -5.40 -14.40
CA PHE A 262 2.36 -4.90 -13.74
C PHE A 262 2.80 -5.83 -12.62
N LEU A 263 1.91 -6.20 -11.70
CA LEU A 263 2.26 -7.07 -10.58
C LEU A 263 2.75 -8.44 -11.06
N LEU A 264 2.05 -9.07 -12.01
CA LEU A 264 2.43 -10.36 -12.58
C LEU A 264 3.80 -10.32 -13.28
N LYS A 265 4.13 -9.19 -13.91
CA LYS A 265 5.42 -8.99 -14.59
C LYS A 265 6.58 -8.71 -13.63
N ASN A 266 6.33 -8.00 -12.54
CA ASN A 266 7.40 -7.46 -11.69
C ASN A 266 7.56 -8.19 -10.36
N LEU A 267 6.58 -8.99 -9.92
CA LEU A 267 6.70 -9.82 -8.72
C LEU A 267 7.46 -11.11 -9.04
N PRO A 268 8.44 -11.50 -8.20
CA PRO A 268 9.19 -12.75 -8.37
C PRO A 268 8.40 -13.97 -7.88
N LEU A 269 7.17 -14.18 -8.39
CA LEU A 269 6.26 -15.24 -7.93
C LEU A 269 6.72 -16.65 -8.30
N ASP A 270 7.59 -16.77 -9.30
CA ASP A 270 8.23 -18.01 -9.77
C ASP A 270 9.60 -18.26 -9.13
N ASN A 271 10.09 -17.32 -8.30
CA ASN A 271 11.39 -17.45 -7.68
C ASN A 271 11.42 -18.62 -6.71
N ILE A 272 12.27 -19.58 -7.00
CA ILE A 272 12.34 -20.85 -6.27
C ILE A 272 12.83 -20.66 -4.83
N ILE A 273 13.73 -19.69 -4.59
CA ILE A 273 14.24 -19.38 -3.24
C ILE A 273 13.12 -18.81 -2.39
N LEU A 274 12.39 -17.81 -2.91
CA LEU A 274 11.24 -17.22 -2.23
C LEU A 274 10.15 -18.23 -1.93
N THR A 275 9.86 -19.12 -2.87
CA THR A 275 8.88 -20.19 -2.69
C THR A 275 9.37 -21.19 -1.62
N SER A 276 10.65 -21.55 -1.65
CA SER A 276 11.25 -22.49 -0.69
C SER A 276 11.34 -21.90 0.71
N LEU A 277 11.52 -20.59 0.85
CA LEU A 277 11.49 -19.90 2.14
C LEU A 277 10.16 -20.08 2.88
N SER A 278 9.05 -20.31 2.18
CA SER A 278 7.77 -20.61 2.83
C SER A 278 7.78 -21.92 3.61
N ALA A 279 8.69 -22.86 3.34
CA ALA A 279 8.88 -24.06 4.16
C ALA A 279 9.38 -23.77 5.58
N LEU A 280 9.92 -22.56 5.83
CA LEU A 280 10.28 -22.11 7.18
C LEU A 280 9.05 -21.74 8.03
N THR A 281 7.85 -21.71 7.44
CA THR A 281 6.61 -21.46 8.18
C THR A 281 6.36 -22.61 9.16
N PRO A 282 6.22 -22.36 10.48
CA PRO A 282 6.10 -23.41 11.49
C PRO A 282 4.98 -24.42 11.21
N SER A 283 3.85 -23.96 10.67
CA SER A 283 2.70 -24.82 10.33
C SER A 283 2.91 -25.71 9.10
N LEU A 284 3.94 -25.45 8.29
CA LEU A 284 4.22 -26.21 7.07
C LEU A 284 5.31 -27.27 7.29
N ILE A 285 5.89 -27.36 8.49
CA ILE A 285 7.08 -28.18 8.76
C ILE A 285 6.85 -29.68 8.54
N GLN A 286 5.62 -30.16 8.72
CA GLN A 286 5.22 -31.55 8.46
C GLN A 286 4.95 -31.87 6.99
N SER A 287 5.00 -30.88 6.08
CA SER A 287 4.76 -31.13 4.66
C SER A 287 5.93 -31.90 4.02
N ASP A 288 5.63 -32.89 3.19
CA ASP A 288 6.62 -33.65 2.42
C ASP A 288 7.52 -32.77 1.54
N ALA A 289 7.03 -31.58 1.16
CA ALA A 289 7.77 -30.62 0.35
C ALA A 289 8.89 -29.89 1.10
N VAL A 290 8.92 -29.97 2.45
CA VAL A 290 9.87 -29.21 3.29
C VAL A 290 11.30 -29.63 3.05
N VAL A 291 11.59 -30.93 2.98
CA VAL A 291 12.96 -31.43 2.78
C VAL A 291 13.54 -30.88 1.48
N GLY A 292 12.79 -30.98 0.37
CA GLY A 292 13.23 -30.44 -0.92
C GLY A 292 13.41 -28.93 -0.91
N ALA A 293 12.55 -28.20 -0.18
CA ALA A 293 12.70 -26.76 -0.01
C ALA A 293 13.97 -26.39 0.78
N PHE A 294 14.31 -27.11 1.84
CA PHE A 294 15.53 -26.88 2.62
C PHE A 294 16.80 -27.24 1.83
N THR A 295 16.78 -28.31 1.03
CA THR A 295 17.87 -28.61 0.09
C THR A 295 18.07 -27.46 -0.90
N THR A 296 16.98 -26.98 -1.53
CA THR A 296 17.02 -25.84 -2.45
C THR A 296 17.60 -24.58 -1.79
N LEU A 297 17.23 -24.32 -0.53
CA LEU A 297 17.75 -23.18 0.23
C LEU A 297 19.23 -23.33 0.58
N GLY A 298 19.67 -24.53 0.98
CA GLY A 298 21.08 -24.81 1.26
C GLY A 298 21.97 -24.60 0.04
N GLU A 299 21.55 -25.13 -1.11
CA GLU A 299 22.26 -24.96 -2.40
C GLU A 299 22.30 -23.49 -2.85
N ALA A 300 21.21 -22.74 -2.64
CA ALA A 300 21.11 -21.34 -3.04
C ALA A 300 21.92 -20.38 -2.14
N LEU A 301 22.29 -20.83 -0.94
CA LEU A 301 22.95 -20.04 0.11
C LEU A 301 24.20 -20.75 0.65
N PRO A 302 25.25 -20.98 -0.19
CA PRO A 302 26.45 -21.73 0.22
C PRO A 302 27.25 -21.06 1.34
N ASN A 303 27.06 -19.74 1.55
CA ASN A 303 27.67 -18.99 2.65
C ASN A 303 26.99 -19.26 4.01
N VAL A 304 25.80 -19.87 3.99
CA VAL A 304 25.01 -20.19 5.18
C VAL A 304 25.05 -21.69 5.46
N VAL A 305 24.91 -22.50 4.42
CA VAL A 305 25.01 -23.96 4.49
C VAL A 305 26.09 -24.37 3.49
N PRO A 306 27.31 -24.74 3.95
CA PRO A 306 28.35 -25.24 3.07
C PRO A 306 27.85 -26.44 2.25
N PRO A 307 28.29 -26.61 0.99
CA PRO A 307 27.84 -27.72 0.12
C PRO A 307 28.00 -29.10 0.77
N GLU A 308 29.07 -29.30 1.55
CA GLU A 308 29.36 -30.52 2.29
C GLU A 308 28.39 -30.81 3.44
N GLU A 309 27.69 -29.79 3.97
CA GLU A 309 26.75 -29.91 5.09
C GLU A 309 25.29 -30.11 4.63
N ILE A 310 25.01 -30.08 3.32
CA ILE A 310 23.64 -30.23 2.78
C ILE A 310 23.04 -31.59 3.16
N GLY A 311 23.83 -32.66 3.12
CA GLY A 311 23.38 -33.99 3.52
C GLY A 311 22.97 -34.04 5.00
N GLN A 312 23.74 -33.38 5.88
CA GLN A 312 23.41 -33.27 7.29
C GLN A 312 22.12 -32.46 7.51
N LEU A 313 21.96 -31.35 6.78
CA LEU A 313 20.74 -30.53 6.85
C LEU A 313 19.49 -31.34 6.49
N VAL A 314 19.55 -32.19 5.46
CA VAL A 314 18.44 -33.05 5.05
C VAL A 314 18.05 -34.03 6.15
N GLU A 315 19.03 -34.69 6.77
CA GLU A 315 18.79 -35.61 7.89
C GLU A 315 18.22 -34.88 9.12
N GLU A 316 18.72 -33.68 9.43
CA GLU A 316 18.17 -32.86 10.52
C GLU A 316 16.72 -32.43 10.25
N CYS A 317 16.38 -32.08 9.01
CA CYS A 317 15.02 -31.77 8.61
C CYS A 317 14.10 -32.99 8.76
N ARG A 318 14.51 -34.16 8.29
CA ARG A 318 13.73 -35.41 8.41
C ARG A 318 13.50 -35.80 9.87
N ALA A 319 14.55 -35.77 10.69
CA ALA A 319 14.43 -36.04 12.12
C ALA A 319 13.45 -35.06 12.80
N TYR A 320 13.48 -33.79 12.40
CA TYR A 320 12.56 -32.79 12.95
C TYR A 320 11.10 -32.99 12.55
N GLN A 321 10.83 -33.56 11.37
CA GLN A 321 9.47 -33.94 10.96
C GLN A 321 8.93 -35.07 11.85
N MET A 322 9.77 -36.07 12.15
CA MET A 322 9.39 -37.20 13.02
C MET A 322 9.21 -36.81 14.49
N ASP A 323 10.02 -35.89 15.01
CA ASP A 323 9.88 -35.38 16.39
C ASP A 323 8.63 -34.51 16.58
N ALA A 324 8.18 -33.80 15.54
CA ALA A 324 6.95 -33.00 15.59
C ALA A 324 5.68 -33.87 15.65
N ASP A 325 5.71 -35.06 15.04
CA ASP A 325 4.63 -36.05 15.11
C ASP A 325 4.51 -36.69 16.50
N MET A 326 5.58 -36.68 17.31
CA MET A 326 5.57 -37.15 18.70
C MET A 326 5.04 -36.13 19.71
N LEU A 327 4.68 -34.92 19.28
CA LEU A 327 4.16 -33.84 20.13
C LEU A 327 2.65 -33.57 19.92
N LEU A 328 1.96 -34.39 19.12
CA LEU A 328 0.49 -34.43 18.98
C LEU A 328 -0.11 -35.52 19.86
#